data_AF-A0A1B5KSF9-F1
#
_entry.id   AF-A0A1B5KSF9-F1
#
_cell.length_a   1.000
_cell.length_b   1.000
_cell.length_c   1.000
_cell.angle_alpha   90.00
_cell.angle_beta   90.00
_cell.angle_gamma   90.00
#
_symmetry.space_group_name_H-M   'P 1'
#
loop_
_entity.id
_entity.type
_entity.pdbx_description
1 polymer ?
#
loop_
_entity_poly.entity_id
_entity_poly.type
_entity_poly.pdbx_seq_one_letter_code
_entity_poly.pdbx_strand_id
1 'polypeptide(L)'
;MTASQLHSFILSAVRLCPAFPARFFLLPLSSAPASVPPPASSLESKTMASAAKYIQLAKTLPPPLQRFFARWPPASLQPAGSPPTRHQEQRPDPFRSHEHPVTGKWHDAAYSCRRQAQLVRLAREHGVEDLLPPTSKGTEHRLARRVELGLRVKGTGVGQTVKGRIHERHMIAKMEQRRKAMLEMPKLMTAWKRIGKRNWTKWPK
;
A
#
# COMPACT_ATOMS: atom_id res chain seq x y z
N MET A 1 26.51 -13.79 40.23
CA MET A 1 27.98 -13.70 40.08
C MET A 1 28.33 -14.76 39.05
N THR A 2 28.48 -14.34 37.79
CA THR A 2 29.77 -14.24 37.07
C THR A 2 30.29 -15.62 36.69
N ALA A 3 30.85 -15.90 35.53
CA ALA A 3 31.16 -15.20 34.29
C ALA A 3 31.99 -16.24 33.50
N SER A 4 32.09 -16.08 32.17
CA SER A 4 33.11 -16.73 31.33
C SER A 4 32.89 -18.24 31.10
N GLN A 5 33.10 -18.81 29.92
CA GLN A 5 33.74 -18.39 28.68
C GLN A 5 33.54 -19.55 27.68
N LEU A 6 33.75 -19.26 26.39
CA LEU A 6 34.14 -20.16 25.28
C LEU A 6 33.11 -20.32 24.13
N HIS A 7 33.62 -20.05 22.93
CA HIS A 7 33.02 -19.92 21.59
C HIS A 7 32.53 -18.49 21.31
N SER A 8 33.39 -17.48 21.11
CA SER A 8 34.55 -17.33 20.20
C SER A 8 34.19 -17.43 18.70
N PHE A 9 34.44 -16.32 17.99
CA PHE A 9 34.45 -16.10 16.52
C PHE A 9 33.06 -16.11 15.85
N ILE A 10 32.57 -15.07 15.16
CA ILE A 10 33.19 -14.28 14.08
C ILE A 10 32.56 -12.86 14.11
N LEU A 11 33.39 -11.86 14.42
CA LEU A 11 33.14 -10.44 14.17
C LEU A 11 34.08 -10.00 13.05
N SER A 12 33.59 -9.11 12.19
CA SER A 12 34.38 -8.14 11.42
C SER A 12 35.20 -8.65 10.22
N ALA A 13 34.69 -8.40 9.02
CA ALA A 13 35.51 -8.10 7.84
C ALA A 13 34.64 -7.48 6.71
N VAL A 14 34.16 -6.25 6.91
CA VAL A 14 33.73 -5.41 5.77
C VAL A 14 34.99 -4.99 5.04
N ARG A 15 35.18 -5.58 3.87
CA ARG A 15 36.33 -5.39 2.99
C ARG A 15 36.41 -3.97 2.46
N LEU A 16 37.62 -3.42 2.56
CA LEU A 16 38.15 -2.38 1.70
C LEU A 16 37.98 -2.77 0.22
N CYS A 17 37.41 -1.86 -0.59
CA CYS A 17 37.57 -1.90 -2.05
C CYS A 17 38.62 -0.84 -2.45
N PRO A 18 39.77 -1.25 -3.03
CA PRO A 18 40.72 -0.34 -3.64
C PRO A 18 40.37 0.00 -5.09
N ALA A 19 40.87 1.16 -5.51
CA ALA A 19 40.85 1.74 -6.85
C ALA A 19 41.78 1.03 -7.87
N PHE A 20 41.72 1.50 -9.13
CA PHE A 20 42.60 1.32 -10.32
C PHE A 20 42.16 0.27 -11.38
N PRO A 21 42.60 0.38 -12.66
CA PRO A 21 42.46 1.49 -13.62
C PRO A 21 42.05 1.02 -15.04
N ALA A 22 42.02 1.96 -15.99
CA ALA A 22 41.74 1.82 -17.42
C ALA A 22 42.38 0.61 -18.15
N ARG A 23 41.66 0.07 -19.14
CA ARG A 23 42.26 -0.59 -20.32
C ARG A 23 41.42 -0.36 -21.58
N PHE A 24 42.01 0.46 -22.46
CA PHE A 24 41.84 0.45 -23.90
C PHE A 24 41.84 -0.98 -24.46
N PHE A 25 40.89 -1.31 -25.34
CA PHE A 25 41.15 -2.23 -26.44
C PHE A 25 40.37 -1.78 -27.68
N LEU A 26 41.14 -1.44 -28.71
CA LEU A 26 40.72 -1.21 -30.09
C LEU A 26 40.41 -2.55 -30.77
N LEU A 27 39.27 -2.59 -31.50
CA LEU A 27 38.95 -3.22 -32.80
C LEU A 27 39.46 -4.66 -33.10
N PRO A 28 38.62 -5.52 -33.74
CA PRO A 28 38.56 -5.44 -35.20
C PRO A 28 37.16 -5.54 -35.83
N LEU A 29 37.10 -4.90 -36.98
CA LEU A 29 36.12 -4.90 -38.05
C LEU A 29 35.81 -6.35 -38.51
N SER A 30 34.55 -6.78 -38.41
CA SER A 30 34.07 -8.00 -39.06
C SER A 30 32.91 -7.65 -39.97
N SER A 31 33.21 -7.60 -41.27
CA SER A 31 32.27 -7.51 -42.37
C SER A 31 31.48 -8.81 -42.52
N ALA A 32 30.16 -8.70 -42.63
CA ALA A 32 29.26 -9.77 -43.05
C ALA A 32 27.96 -9.17 -43.64
N PRO A 33 27.26 -9.91 -44.52
CA PRO A 33 26.82 -9.43 -45.83
C PRO A 33 25.48 -8.68 -45.83
N ALA A 34 25.36 -7.79 -46.81
CA ALA A 34 24.13 -7.07 -47.16
C ALA A 34 22.95 -8.03 -47.34
N SER A 35 22.04 -8.03 -46.37
CA SER A 35 20.69 -8.52 -46.55
C SER A 35 19.91 -7.49 -47.37
N VAL A 36 19.41 -7.94 -48.52
CA VAL A 36 18.47 -7.21 -49.36
C VAL A 36 17.29 -6.77 -48.49
N PRO A 37 16.94 -5.47 -48.41
CA PRO A 37 15.72 -5.05 -47.72
C PRO A 37 14.52 -5.59 -48.50
N PRO A 38 13.62 -6.37 -47.87
CA PRO A 38 12.34 -6.71 -48.50
C PRO A 38 11.57 -5.41 -48.81
N PRO A 39 10.80 -5.36 -49.91
CA PRO A 39 10.08 -4.16 -50.31
C PRO A 39 9.11 -3.72 -49.20
N ALA A 40 9.41 -2.56 -48.60
CA ALA A 40 8.71 -1.97 -47.46
C ALA A 40 7.22 -1.64 -47.69
N SER A 41 6.73 -1.75 -48.93
CA SER A 41 5.42 -1.24 -49.35
C SER A 41 4.22 -2.08 -48.89
N SER A 42 4.41 -3.36 -48.53
CA SER A 42 3.27 -4.23 -48.13
C SER A 42 2.91 -4.13 -46.63
N LEU A 43 3.86 -3.73 -45.78
CA LEU A 43 3.65 -3.61 -44.33
C LEU A 43 2.97 -2.29 -43.92
N GLU A 44 3.13 -1.23 -44.71
CA GLU A 44 2.55 0.10 -44.44
C GLU A 44 1.02 0.14 -44.62
N SER A 45 0.47 -0.64 -45.57
CA SER A 45 -0.99 -0.71 -45.76
C SER A 45 -1.71 -1.39 -44.58
N LYS A 46 -1.08 -2.42 -44.00
CA LYS A 46 -1.60 -3.17 -42.84
C LYS A 46 -1.54 -2.35 -41.56
N THR A 47 -0.49 -1.54 -41.37
CA THR A 47 -0.39 -0.63 -40.22
C THR A 47 -1.44 0.48 -40.31
N MET A 48 -1.66 1.10 -41.48
CA MET A 48 -2.67 2.15 -41.65
C MET A 48 -4.11 1.66 -41.42
N ALA A 49 -4.48 0.48 -41.95
CA ALA A 49 -5.78 -0.12 -41.69
C ALA A 49 -5.98 -0.48 -40.20
N SER A 50 -4.92 -0.96 -39.54
CA SER A 50 -4.94 -1.24 -38.10
C SER A 50 -5.04 0.04 -37.26
N ALA A 51 -4.35 1.11 -37.66
CA ALA A 51 -4.38 2.40 -36.99
C ALA A 51 -5.78 3.03 -37.03
N ALA A 52 -6.46 2.98 -38.19
CA ALA A 52 -7.84 3.43 -38.32
C ALA A 52 -8.80 2.67 -37.37
N LYS A 53 -8.61 1.35 -37.22
CA LYS A 53 -9.37 0.52 -36.27
C LYS A 53 -9.13 0.92 -34.82
N TYR A 54 -7.89 1.18 -34.42
CA TYR A 54 -7.59 1.64 -33.06
C TYR A 54 -8.15 3.04 -32.78
N ILE A 55 -8.15 3.93 -33.78
CA ILE A 55 -8.78 5.24 -33.68
C ILE A 55 -10.30 5.10 -33.48
N GLN A 56 -10.94 4.18 -34.21
CA GLN A 56 -12.36 3.88 -34.01
C GLN A 56 -12.62 3.35 -32.60
N LEU A 57 -11.79 2.43 -32.10
CA LEU A 57 -11.90 1.92 -30.73
C LEU A 57 -11.74 3.04 -29.70
N ALA A 58 -10.75 3.91 -29.85
CA ALA A 58 -10.56 5.07 -28.97
C ALA A 58 -11.79 6.01 -28.97
N LYS A 59 -12.44 6.17 -30.12
CA LYS A 59 -13.68 6.96 -30.25
C LYS A 59 -14.90 6.29 -29.59
N THR A 60 -14.92 4.97 -29.42
CA THR A 60 -15.99 4.27 -28.69
C THR A 60 -15.90 4.41 -27.17
N LEU A 61 -14.80 4.95 -26.63
CA LEU A 61 -14.63 5.15 -25.19
C LEU A 61 -15.69 6.10 -24.61
N PRO A 62 -16.07 5.92 -23.34
CA PRO A 62 -17.01 6.81 -22.66
C PRO A 62 -16.54 8.28 -22.68
N PRO A 63 -17.45 9.26 -22.88
CA PRO A 63 -17.10 10.68 -22.92
C PRO A 63 -16.31 11.18 -21.70
N PRO A 64 -16.56 10.71 -20.45
CA PRO A 64 -15.76 11.11 -19.30
C PRO A 64 -14.27 10.73 -19.42
N LEU A 65 -13.97 9.55 -19.97
CA LEU A 65 -12.59 9.08 -20.17
C LEU A 65 -11.93 9.85 -21.32
N GLN A 66 -12.64 10.08 -22.42
CA GLN A 66 -12.12 10.87 -23.54
C GLN A 66 -11.76 12.29 -23.11
N ARG A 67 -12.65 12.95 -22.34
CA ARG A 67 -12.37 14.28 -21.77
C ARG A 67 -11.19 14.27 -20.81
N PHE A 68 -11.00 13.18 -20.06
CA PHE A 68 -9.85 13.03 -19.17
C PHE A 68 -8.56 12.95 -19.98
N PHE A 69 -8.46 12.04 -20.96
CA PHE A 69 -7.25 11.88 -21.77
C PHE A 69 -6.95 13.08 -22.65
N ALA A 70 -7.97 13.82 -23.11
CA ALA A 70 -7.77 15.07 -23.84
C ALA A 70 -7.11 16.17 -22.97
N ARG A 71 -7.40 16.18 -21.66
CA ARG A 71 -6.82 17.15 -20.71
C ARG A 71 -5.50 16.67 -20.12
N TRP A 72 -5.37 15.36 -19.93
CA TRP A 72 -4.27 14.69 -19.23
C TRP A 72 -3.76 13.52 -20.07
N PRO A 73 -3.04 13.78 -21.17
CA PRO A 73 -2.49 12.71 -21.98
C PRO A 73 -1.33 12.04 -21.22
N PRO A 74 -1.36 10.70 -21.04
CA PRO A 74 -0.24 9.96 -20.45
C PRO A 74 0.96 9.95 -21.40
N ALA A 75 2.16 9.83 -20.84
CA ALA A 75 3.41 9.80 -21.60
C ALA A 75 3.44 8.71 -22.68
N SER A 76 2.79 7.57 -22.43
CA SER A 76 2.71 6.44 -23.38
C SER A 76 1.96 6.79 -24.68
N LEU A 77 1.08 7.79 -24.67
CA LEU A 77 0.33 8.23 -25.86
C LEU A 77 0.96 9.44 -26.54
N GLN A 78 1.94 10.07 -25.90
CA GLN A 78 2.59 11.27 -26.38
C GLN A 78 3.81 10.90 -27.25
N PRO A 79 4.04 11.57 -28.39
CA PRO A 79 5.28 11.40 -29.13
C PRO A 79 6.46 11.85 -28.26
N ALA A 80 7.63 11.23 -28.45
CA ALA A 80 8.81 11.55 -27.65
C ALA A 80 9.15 13.05 -27.77
N GLY A 81 9.15 13.77 -26.64
CA GLY A 81 9.52 15.18 -26.57
C GLY A 81 8.38 16.20 -26.73
N SER A 82 7.11 15.80 -26.72
CA SER A 82 6.02 16.79 -26.70
C SER A 82 5.96 17.55 -25.37
N PRO A 83 5.67 18.87 -25.41
CA PRO A 83 5.55 19.69 -24.21
C PRO A 83 4.34 19.26 -23.37
N PRO A 84 4.40 19.45 -22.03
CA PRO A 84 3.26 19.17 -21.17
C PRO A 84 2.07 20.05 -21.53
N THR A 85 0.86 19.53 -21.29
CA THR A 85 -0.36 20.32 -21.47
C THR A 85 -0.48 21.40 -20.39
N ARG A 86 -1.19 22.50 -20.69
CA ARG A 86 -1.48 23.58 -19.71
C ARG A 86 -2.02 23.05 -18.37
N HIS A 87 -2.82 21.99 -18.42
CA HIS A 87 -3.35 21.36 -17.20
C HIS A 87 -2.24 20.68 -16.40
N GLN A 88 -1.34 19.94 -17.05
CA GLN A 88 -0.17 19.30 -16.44
C GLN A 88 0.81 20.30 -15.84
N GLU A 89 1.02 21.45 -16.48
CA GLU A 89 1.84 22.54 -15.95
C GLU A 89 1.26 23.14 -14.67
N GLN A 90 -0.04 23.48 -14.71
CA GLN A 90 -0.74 24.01 -13.55
C GLN A 90 -0.78 23.00 -12.41
N ARG A 91 -0.81 21.71 -12.76
CA ARG A 91 -0.93 20.66 -11.77
C ARG A 91 -0.29 19.36 -12.24
N PRO A 92 0.78 18.87 -11.59
CA PRO A 92 1.42 17.64 -12.06
C PRO A 92 0.52 16.39 -11.99
N ASP A 93 -0.30 16.25 -10.93
CA ASP A 93 -1.18 15.09 -10.72
C ASP A 93 -2.68 15.51 -10.56
N PRO A 94 -3.59 15.01 -11.41
CA PRO A 94 -5.02 15.32 -11.31
C PRO A 94 -5.74 14.67 -10.12
N PHE A 95 -5.15 13.64 -9.50
CA PHE A 95 -5.78 12.80 -8.48
C PHE A 95 -5.29 13.07 -7.06
N ARG A 96 -4.12 13.69 -6.91
CA ARG A 96 -3.61 14.10 -5.61
C ARG A 96 -4.00 15.54 -5.28
N SER A 97 -4.14 15.81 -3.99
CA SER A 97 -4.08 17.17 -3.47
C SER A 97 -2.65 17.67 -3.57
N HIS A 98 -2.49 18.98 -3.78
CA HIS A 98 -1.18 19.60 -3.86
C HIS A 98 -1.20 20.91 -3.10
N GLU A 99 -0.04 21.30 -2.61
CA GLU A 99 0.16 22.57 -1.92
C GLU A 99 0.51 23.64 -2.94
N HIS A 100 -0.11 24.82 -2.82
CA HIS A 100 0.23 25.96 -3.66
C HIS A 100 1.56 26.59 -3.19
N PRO A 101 2.57 26.77 -4.07
CA PRO A 101 3.91 27.18 -3.65
C PRO A 101 3.95 28.58 -3.00
N VAL A 102 3.09 29.51 -3.45
CA VAL A 102 3.05 30.88 -2.90
C VAL A 102 2.22 30.97 -1.60
N THR A 103 1.06 30.32 -1.54
CA THR A 103 0.09 30.51 -0.45
C THR A 103 0.23 29.46 0.66
N GLY A 104 0.92 28.34 0.41
CA GLY A 104 1.04 27.22 1.36
C GLY A 104 -0.30 26.51 1.67
N LYS A 105 -1.35 26.82 0.90
CA LYS A 105 -2.67 26.20 1.07
C LYS A 105 -2.75 24.92 0.26
N TRP A 106 -3.34 23.89 0.86
CA TRP A 106 -3.65 22.64 0.18
C TRP A 106 -4.88 22.84 -0.69
N HIS A 107 -4.72 22.57 -1.98
CA HIS A 107 -5.82 22.49 -2.92
C HIS A 107 -6.30 21.05 -3.07
N ASP A 108 -7.61 20.90 -3.16
CA ASP A 108 -8.25 19.61 -3.43
C ASP A 108 -7.83 19.02 -4.78
N ALA A 109 -7.94 17.70 -4.88
CA ALA A 109 -7.76 17.01 -6.14
C ALA A 109 -8.82 17.47 -7.18
N ALA A 110 -8.42 17.62 -8.44
CA ALA A 110 -9.26 18.12 -9.53
C ALA A 110 -10.38 17.14 -9.81
N TYR A 111 -10.09 15.85 -9.59
CA TYR A 111 -11.08 14.80 -9.50
C TYR A 111 -11.16 14.33 -8.05
N SER A 112 -12.35 14.45 -7.47
CA SER A 112 -12.64 13.93 -6.13
C SER A 112 -12.57 12.40 -6.09
N CYS A 113 -12.39 11.80 -4.91
CA CYS A 113 -12.31 10.34 -4.74
C CYS A 113 -13.45 9.56 -5.42
N ARG A 114 -14.67 10.13 -5.46
CA ARG A 114 -15.81 9.56 -6.19
C ARG A 114 -15.58 9.55 -7.70
N ARG A 115 -15.17 10.69 -8.28
CA ARG A 115 -14.89 10.80 -9.73
C ARG A 115 -13.68 9.95 -10.14
N GLN A 116 -12.66 9.86 -9.29
CA GLN A 116 -11.55 8.93 -9.48
C GLN A 116 -12.04 7.49 -9.58
N ALA A 117 -12.89 7.04 -8.64
CA ALA A 117 -13.44 5.70 -8.67
C ALA A 117 -14.32 5.45 -9.90
N GLN A 118 -15.07 6.45 -10.37
CA GLN A 118 -15.84 6.36 -11.61
C GLN A 118 -14.94 6.21 -12.84
N LEU A 119 -13.87 7.00 -12.94
CA LEU A 119 -12.90 6.88 -14.04
C LEU A 119 -12.20 5.53 -14.02
N VAL A 120 -11.72 5.07 -12.86
CA VAL A 120 -11.08 3.76 -12.70
C VAL A 120 -12.06 2.63 -13.05
N ARG A 121 -13.33 2.73 -12.64
CA ARG A 121 -14.35 1.74 -13.00
C ARG A 121 -14.53 1.64 -14.51
N LEU A 122 -14.72 2.78 -15.19
CA LEU A 122 -14.86 2.81 -16.66
C LEU A 122 -13.58 2.32 -17.35
N ALA A 123 -12.41 2.75 -16.86
CA ALA A 123 -11.14 2.36 -17.44
C ALA A 123 -10.90 0.85 -17.34
N ARG A 124 -11.29 0.23 -16.21
CA ARG A 124 -11.26 -1.22 -16.03
C ARG A 124 -12.21 -1.95 -16.98
N GLU A 125 -13.42 -1.42 -17.17
CA GLU A 125 -14.41 -1.99 -18.11
C GLU A 125 -13.91 -1.94 -19.58
N HIS A 126 -13.10 -0.94 -19.92
CA HIS A 126 -12.52 -0.76 -21.26
C HIS A 126 -11.04 -1.18 -21.39
N GLY A 127 -10.43 -1.75 -20.35
CA GLY A 127 -9.03 -2.20 -20.38
C GLY A 127 -7.98 -1.08 -20.52
N VAL A 128 -8.30 0.15 -20.13
CA VAL A 128 -7.41 1.34 -20.20
C VAL A 128 -6.98 1.83 -18.81
N GLU A 129 -6.98 0.95 -17.81
CA GLU A 129 -6.62 1.30 -16.42
C GLU A 129 -5.15 1.73 -16.29
N ASP A 130 -4.24 1.06 -17.00
CA ASP A 130 -2.79 1.29 -16.96
C ASP A 130 -2.38 2.66 -17.53
N LEU A 131 -3.25 3.26 -18.35
CA LEU A 131 -3.05 4.59 -18.94
C LEU A 131 -3.39 5.71 -17.96
N LEU A 132 -4.04 5.41 -16.83
CA LEU A 132 -4.35 6.39 -15.80
C LEU A 132 -3.15 6.62 -14.86
N PRO A 133 -3.00 7.83 -14.30
CA PRO A 133 -2.04 8.05 -13.22
C PRO A 133 -2.31 7.12 -12.03
N PRO A 134 -1.28 6.74 -11.24
CA PRO A 134 -1.44 5.84 -10.11
C PRO A 134 -2.37 6.43 -9.05
N THR A 135 -3.47 5.73 -8.74
CA THR A 135 -4.47 6.17 -7.77
C THR A 135 -4.67 5.21 -6.61
N SER A 136 -5.09 5.74 -5.46
CA SER A 136 -5.55 4.92 -4.32
C SER A 136 -6.79 4.07 -4.62
N LYS A 137 -7.52 4.39 -5.69
CA LYS A 137 -8.71 3.66 -6.15
C LYS A 137 -8.42 2.63 -7.24
N GLY A 138 -7.21 2.65 -7.82
CA GLY A 138 -6.74 1.67 -8.80
C GLY A 138 -6.80 0.25 -8.25
N THR A 139 -7.01 -0.70 -9.14
CA THR A 139 -7.06 -2.14 -8.88
C THR A 139 -5.69 -2.62 -8.41
N GLU A 140 -4.64 -2.35 -9.18
CA GLU A 140 -3.26 -2.73 -8.83
C GLU A 140 -2.81 -2.16 -7.49
N HIS A 141 -3.01 -0.84 -7.31
CA HIS A 141 -2.61 -0.18 -6.06
C HIS A 141 -3.36 -0.74 -4.85
N ARG A 142 -4.66 -1.04 -4.96
CA ARG A 142 -5.43 -1.65 -3.85
C ARG A 142 -4.98 -3.07 -3.55
N LEU A 143 -4.63 -3.84 -4.57
CA LEU A 143 -4.12 -5.21 -4.41
C LEU A 143 -2.73 -5.19 -3.79
N ALA A 144 -1.79 -4.43 -4.34
CA ALA A 144 -0.43 -4.26 -3.81
C ALA A 144 -0.47 -3.85 -2.33
N ARG A 145 -1.25 -2.81 -2.00
CA ARG A 145 -1.40 -2.35 -0.61
C ARG A 145 -1.99 -3.42 0.31
N ARG A 146 -2.93 -4.23 -0.17
CA ARG A 146 -3.55 -5.31 0.63
C ARG A 146 -2.59 -6.46 0.86
N VAL A 147 -1.79 -6.82 -0.15
CA VAL A 147 -0.77 -7.86 -0.05
C VAL A 147 0.36 -7.42 0.88
N GLU A 148 0.86 -6.20 0.71
CA GLU A 148 1.97 -5.66 1.52
C GLU A 148 1.59 -5.43 2.98
N LEU A 149 0.43 -4.82 3.25
CA LEU A 149 0.06 -4.36 4.59
C LEU A 149 -0.91 -5.28 5.33
N GLY A 150 -1.64 -6.14 4.61
CA GLY A 150 -2.67 -7.02 5.18
C GLY A 150 -3.89 -6.28 5.77
N LEU A 151 -4.67 -7.01 6.58
CA LEU A 151 -5.76 -6.43 7.37
C LEU A 151 -5.18 -5.68 8.56
N ARG A 152 -5.63 -4.44 8.80
CA ARG A 152 -5.11 -3.56 9.86
C ARG A 152 -6.18 -2.99 10.78
N VAL A 153 -7.36 -3.63 10.81
CA VAL A 153 -8.45 -3.25 11.72
C VAL A 153 -8.02 -3.56 13.16
N LYS A 154 -8.35 -2.68 14.12
CA LYS A 154 -7.95 -2.86 15.50
C LYS A 154 -8.54 -4.17 16.07
N GLY A 155 -7.68 -5.00 16.65
CA GLY A 155 -8.05 -6.29 17.24
C GLY A 155 -7.93 -7.49 16.30
N THR A 156 -8.27 -7.34 15.01
CA THR A 156 -8.23 -8.43 14.00
C THR A 156 -7.11 -8.28 12.99
N GLY A 157 -6.44 -7.13 12.95
CA GLY A 157 -5.34 -6.87 12.04
C GLY A 157 -4.08 -7.67 12.38
N VAL A 158 -3.19 -7.81 11.39
CA VAL A 158 -1.90 -8.50 11.55
C VAL A 158 -1.13 -7.87 12.71
N GLY A 159 -0.70 -8.68 13.68
CA GLY A 159 0.02 -8.24 14.87
C GLY A 159 -0.84 -7.53 15.93
N GLN A 160 -2.17 -7.55 15.83
CA GLN A 160 -3.07 -7.04 16.86
C GLN A 160 -3.74 -8.17 17.64
N THR A 161 -4.04 -7.91 18.92
CA THR A 161 -4.77 -8.84 19.80
C THR A 161 -6.10 -8.24 20.21
N VAL A 162 -7.12 -9.09 20.35
CA VAL A 162 -8.45 -8.71 20.81
C VAL A 162 -8.43 -8.38 22.30
N LYS A 163 -9.13 -7.31 22.72
CA LYS A 163 -9.19 -6.84 24.12
C LYS A 163 -9.94 -7.79 25.07
N GLY A 164 -10.74 -8.70 24.53
CA GLY A 164 -11.73 -9.50 25.29
C GLY A 164 -12.92 -8.68 25.81
N ARG A 165 -13.97 -9.35 26.26
CA ARG A 165 -15.10 -8.72 26.97
C ARG A 165 -14.75 -8.47 28.43
N ILE A 166 -15.52 -7.61 29.11
CA ILE A 166 -15.28 -7.28 30.54
C ILE A 166 -15.31 -8.55 31.40
N HIS A 167 -16.32 -9.42 31.19
CA HIS A 167 -16.44 -10.64 32.00
C HIS A 167 -15.28 -11.62 31.75
N GLU A 168 -14.79 -11.77 30.53
CA GLU A 168 -13.63 -12.61 30.21
C GLU A 168 -12.38 -12.15 30.96
N ARG A 169 -12.11 -10.84 30.94
CA ARG A 169 -10.96 -10.24 31.62
C ARG A 169 -11.00 -10.39 33.13
N HIS A 170 -12.19 -10.29 33.74
CA HIS A 170 -12.34 -10.35 35.20
C HIS A 170 -12.73 -11.74 35.73
N MET A 171 -12.98 -12.73 34.86
CA MET A 171 -13.47 -14.06 35.26
C MET A 171 -12.52 -14.73 36.25
N ILE A 172 -11.23 -14.75 35.91
CA ILE A 172 -10.20 -15.42 36.72
C ILE A 172 -10.13 -14.79 38.11
N ALA A 173 -9.95 -13.46 38.16
CA ALA A 173 -9.92 -12.72 39.42
C ALA A 173 -11.19 -12.92 40.26
N LYS A 174 -12.37 -12.94 39.63
CA LYS A 174 -13.65 -13.18 40.32
C LYS A 174 -13.74 -14.61 40.88
N MET A 175 -13.24 -15.62 40.17
CA MET A 175 -13.23 -17.00 40.64
C MET A 175 -12.22 -17.21 41.77
N GLU A 176 -11.06 -16.56 41.72
CA GLU A 176 -10.07 -16.59 42.80
C GLU A 176 -10.62 -15.97 44.09
N GLN A 177 -11.32 -14.84 44.00
CA GLN A 177 -11.99 -14.22 45.14
C GLN A 177 -13.03 -15.15 45.76
N ARG A 178 -13.85 -15.82 44.93
CA ARG A 178 -14.82 -16.82 45.41
C ARG A 178 -14.13 -18.00 46.11
N ARG A 179 -13.05 -18.54 45.52
CA ARG A 179 -12.26 -19.62 46.11
C ARG A 179 -11.72 -19.22 47.48
N LYS A 180 -11.11 -18.03 47.59
CA LYS A 180 -10.57 -17.51 48.84
C LYS A 180 -11.66 -17.35 49.91
N ALA A 181 -12.80 -16.76 49.56
CA ALA A 181 -13.92 -16.59 50.48
C ALA A 181 -14.45 -17.93 51.01
N MET A 182 -14.56 -18.95 50.16
CA MET A 182 -14.99 -20.29 50.57
C MET A 182 -14.02 -20.95 51.55
N LEU A 183 -12.70 -20.78 51.33
CA LEU A 183 -11.67 -21.32 52.23
C LEU A 183 -11.65 -20.59 53.58
N GLU A 184 -11.95 -19.30 53.61
CA GLU A 184 -11.98 -18.49 54.83
C GLU A 184 -13.32 -18.58 55.58
N MET A 185 -14.39 -19.04 54.91
CA MET A 185 -15.74 -19.16 55.46
C MET A 185 -15.81 -19.95 56.79
N PRO A 186 -15.17 -21.12 56.95
CA PRO A 186 -15.25 -21.87 58.21
C PRO A 186 -14.67 -21.10 59.40
N LYS A 187 -13.56 -20.37 59.18
CA LYS A 187 -12.93 -19.54 60.21
C LYS A 187 -13.85 -18.40 60.64
N LEU A 188 -14.49 -17.75 59.67
CA LEU A 188 -15.45 -16.68 59.90
C LEU A 188 -16.68 -17.18 60.67
N MET A 189 -17.22 -18.35 60.30
CA MET A 189 -18.35 -18.96 61.01
C MET A 189 -18.02 -19.25 62.47
N THR A 190 -16.84 -19.82 62.75
CA THR A 190 -16.39 -20.08 64.13
C THR A 190 -16.26 -18.80 64.93
N ALA A 191 -15.68 -17.74 64.34
CA ALA A 191 -15.57 -16.44 64.98
C ALA A 191 -16.94 -15.79 65.26
N TRP A 192 -17.86 -15.84 64.30
CA TRP A 192 -19.21 -15.30 64.45
C TRP A 192 -20.01 -16.03 65.53
N LYS A 193 -19.95 -17.36 65.55
CA LYS A 193 -20.59 -18.18 66.59
C LYS A 193 -20.01 -17.91 67.98
N ARG A 194 -18.69 -17.67 68.10
CA ARG A 194 -18.02 -17.36 69.37
C ARG A 194 -18.43 -15.98 69.92
N ILE A 195 -18.47 -14.95 69.06
CA ILE A 195 -18.76 -13.56 69.47
C ILE A 195 -20.27 -13.34 69.66
N GLY A 196 -21.08 -13.92 68.79
CA GLY A 196 -22.54 -13.76 68.76
C GLY A 196 -23.02 -12.55 67.94
N LYS A 197 -24.29 -12.59 67.51
CA LYS A 197 -24.89 -11.62 66.58
C LYS A 197 -24.86 -10.17 67.07
N ARG A 198 -25.14 -9.93 68.36
CA ARG A 198 -25.28 -8.57 68.91
C ARG A 198 -23.95 -7.81 68.97
N ASN A 199 -22.84 -8.53 69.18
CA ASN A 199 -21.52 -7.95 69.36
C ASN A 199 -20.68 -7.98 68.06
N TRP A 200 -21.27 -8.39 66.93
CA TRP A 200 -20.58 -8.45 65.65
C TRP A 200 -20.56 -7.08 64.96
N THR A 201 -19.35 -6.60 64.64
CA THR A 201 -19.13 -5.27 64.06
C THR A 201 -18.61 -5.31 62.61
N LYS A 202 -18.14 -6.47 62.13
CA LYS A 202 -17.55 -6.64 60.78
C LYS A 202 -18.62 -6.93 59.73
N TRP A 203 -19.48 -5.95 59.46
CA TRP A 203 -20.47 -6.02 58.39
C TRP A 203 -19.85 -5.65 57.04
N PRO A 204 -20.30 -6.28 55.92
CA PRO A 204 -19.92 -5.82 54.59
C PRO A 204 -20.40 -4.38 54.38
N LYS A 205 -19.67 -3.63 53.56
CA LYS A 205 -19.99 -2.26 53.18
C LYS A 205 -20.65 -2.22 51.81
#